data_AF-A0A1F6Q0Q6-F1
#
_entry.id   AF-A0A1F6Q0Q6-F1
#
_cell.length_a   1.000
_cell.length_b   1.000
_cell.length_c   1.000
_cell.angle_alpha   90.00
_cell.angle_beta   90.00
_cell.angle_gamma   90.00
#
_symmetry.space_group_name_H-M   'P 1'
#
loop_
_entity.id
_entity.type
_entity.pdbx_description
1 polymer ?
#
loop_
_entity_poly.entity_id
_entity_poly.type
_entity_poly.pdbx_seq_one_letter_code
_entity_poly.pdbx_strand_id
1 'polypeptide(L)'
;MSVVVTQAAVQTDYRMLSDIELAIKLNQDARLALAHSAQEAVGNPDLLLQYHQQDVQLEQELKRLEMEYSALKEKLEGDEKMKKNAVERAFKLNI
;
A
#
# COMPACT_ATOMS: atom_id res chain seq x y z
N MET A 1 5.08 3.60 -31.03
CA MET A 1 4.10 2.95 -30.14
C MET A 1 3.76 3.94 -29.03
N SER A 2 2.50 4.36 -28.95
CA SER A 2 2.06 5.57 -28.25
C SER A 2 2.00 5.39 -26.74
N VAL A 3 2.68 6.26 -26.01
CA VAL A 3 2.53 6.40 -24.55
C VAL A 3 1.27 7.22 -24.28
N VAL A 4 0.10 6.61 -24.46
CA VAL A 4 -1.17 7.20 -23.98
C VAL A 4 -1.54 6.44 -22.72
N VAL A 5 -0.84 6.74 -21.63
CA VAL A 5 -1.39 6.49 -20.30
C VAL A 5 -2.52 7.50 -20.16
N THR A 6 -3.77 7.05 -20.34
CA THR A 6 -4.95 7.89 -20.17
C THR A 6 -4.99 8.46 -18.75
N GLN A 7 -5.30 9.74 -18.62
CA GLN A 7 -5.38 10.47 -17.35
C GLN A 7 -6.30 9.77 -16.32
N ALA A 8 -7.31 9.04 -16.80
CA ALA A 8 -8.19 8.18 -16.01
C ALA A 8 -7.49 6.98 -15.35
N ALA A 9 -6.49 6.37 -16.00
CA ALA A 9 -5.74 5.24 -15.45
C ALA A 9 -4.86 5.68 -14.27
N VAL A 10 -4.19 6.82 -14.42
CA VAL A 10 -3.37 7.42 -13.35
C VAL A 10 -4.23 7.83 -12.16
N GLN A 11 -5.42 8.40 -12.40
CA GLN A 11 -6.34 8.77 -11.32
C GLN A 11 -6.88 7.54 -10.58
N THR A 12 -7.01 6.40 -11.27
CA THR A 12 -7.38 5.12 -10.67
C THR A 12 -6.23 4.58 -9.81
N ASP A 13 -5.00 4.62 -10.30
CA ASP A 13 -3.81 4.19 -9.56
C ASP A 13 -3.62 4.99 -8.24
N TYR A 14 -3.84 6.31 -8.23
CA TYR A 14 -3.78 7.09 -6.98
C TYR A 14 -4.92 6.75 -6.00
N ARG A 15 -6.11 6.39 -6.48
CA ARG A 15 -7.20 5.92 -5.61
C ARG A 15 -6.85 4.58 -4.98
N MET A 16 -6.36 3.64 -5.78
CA MET A 16 -5.90 2.34 -5.29
C MET A 16 -4.77 2.50 -4.27
N LEU A 17 -3.84 3.44 -4.49
CA LEU A 17 -2.79 3.74 -3.52
C LEU A 17 -3.37 4.23 -2.18
N SER A 18 -4.34 5.15 -2.22
CA SER A 18 -5.04 5.63 -1.02
C SER A 18 -5.83 4.52 -0.31
N ASP A 19 -6.45 3.61 -1.05
CA ASP A 19 -7.19 2.49 -0.49
C ASP A 19 -6.25 1.49 0.20
N ILE A 20 -5.07 1.24 -0.39
CA ILE A 20 -4.04 0.39 0.21
C ILE A 20 -3.46 1.06 1.48
N GLU A 21 -3.21 2.37 1.47
CA GLU A 21 -2.76 3.09 2.68
C GLU A 21 -3.77 2.98 3.81
N LEU A 22 -5.06 3.10 3.50
CA LEU A 22 -6.13 2.92 4.48
C LEU A 22 -6.14 1.47 5.00
N ALA A 23 -6.01 0.48 4.13
CA ALA A 23 -5.99 -0.93 4.51
C ALA A 23 -4.79 -1.27 5.42
N ILE A 24 -3.61 -0.72 5.12
CA ILE A 24 -2.40 -0.85 5.97
C ILE A 24 -2.69 -0.29 7.36
N LYS A 25 -3.27 0.91 7.43
CA LYS A 25 -3.58 1.55 8.71
C LYS A 25 -4.61 0.74 9.52
N LEU A 26 -5.69 0.29 8.89
CA LEU A 26 -6.69 -0.55 9.54
C LEU A 26 -6.10 -1.87 10.05
N ASN A 27 -5.17 -2.47 9.29
CA ASN A 27 -4.46 -3.67 9.74
C ASN A 27 -3.59 -3.37 10.97
N GLN A 28 -2.83 -2.28 10.96
CA GLN A 28 -2.01 -1.86 12.10
C GLN A 28 -2.88 -1.58 13.35
N ASP A 29 -4.01 -0.89 13.19
CA ASP A 29 -4.97 -0.63 14.27
C ASP A 29 -5.55 -1.94 14.82
N ALA A 30 -5.88 -2.91 13.95
CA ALA A 30 -6.37 -4.22 14.36
C ALA A 30 -5.31 -5.01 15.18
N ARG A 31 -4.05 -4.97 14.75
CA ARG A 31 -2.94 -5.59 15.51
C ARG A 31 -2.73 -4.93 16.87
N LEU A 32 -2.86 -3.61 16.96
CA LEU A 32 -2.77 -2.89 18.23
C LEU A 32 -3.92 -3.30 19.18
N ALA A 33 -5.16 -3.36 18.67
CA ALA A 33 -6.30 -3.81 19.45
C ALA A 33 -6.14 -5.27 19.93
N LEU A 34 -5.59 -6.12 19.07
CA LEU A 34 -5.29 -7.52 19.39
C LEU A 34 -4.20 -7.64 20.47
N ALA A 35 -3.17 -6.79 20.41
CA ALA A 35 -2.13 -6.72 21.42
C ALA A 35 -2.69 -6.34 22.80
N HIS A 36 -3.62 -5.38 22.86
CA HIS A 36 -4.33 -5.05 24.09
C HIS A 36 -5.17 -6.23 24.60
N SER A 37 -5.90 -6.90 23.70
CA SER A 37 -6.70 -8.08 24.06
C SER A 37 -5.83 -9.23 24.61
N ALA A 38 -4.63 -9.40 24.05
CA ALA A 38 -3.66 -10.39 24.53
C ALA A 38 -3.10 -10.06 25.91
N GLN A 39 -2.90 -8.78 26.23
CA GLN A 39 -2.49 -8.35 27.58
C GLN A 39 -3.57 -8.67 28.63
N GLU A 40 -4.84 -8.54 28.27
CA GLU A 40 -5.96 -8.88 29.16
C GLU A 40 -6.14 -10.40 29.32
N ALA A 41 -5.75 -11.18 28.32
CA ALA A 41 -5.81 -12.65 28.33
C ALA A 41 -4.63 -13.33 29.04
N VAL A 42 -3.74 -12.58 29.69
CA VAL A 42 -2.61 -13.15 30.44
C VAL A 42 -3.12 -14.13 31.50
N GLY A 43 -2.66 -15.37 31.42
CA GLY A 43 -3.14 -16.47 32.27
C GLY A 43 -4.12 -17.44 31.56
N ASN A 44 -4.57 -17.12 30.35
CA ASN A 44 -5.33 -18.02 29.49
C ASN A 44 -4.52 -18.41 28.24
N PRO A 45 -3.82 -19.55 28.24
CA PRO A 45 -2.92 -19.94 27.15
C PRO A 45 -3.65 -20.23 25.83
N ASP A 46 -4.87 -20.76 25.88
CA ASP A 46 -5.66 -21.05 24.67
C ASP A 46 -6.05 -19.76 23.95
N LEU A 47 -6.46 -18.75 24.72
CA LEU A 47 -6.84 -17.44 24.19
C LEU A 47 -5.61 -16.66 23.65
N LEU A 48 -4.47 -16.76 24.33
CA LEU A 48 -3.20 -16.20 23.84
C LEU A 48 -2.75 -16.85 22.54
N LEU A 49 -2.91 -18.18 22.39
CA LEU A 49 -2.61 -18.88 21.15
C LEU A 49 -3.53 -18.42 20.01
N GLN A 50 -4.82 -18.25 20.29
CA GLN A 50 -5.78 -17.73 19.31
C GLN A 50 -5.40 -16.32 18.84
N TYR A 51 -5.07 -15.42 19.76
CA TYR A 51 -4.63 -14.07 19.41
C TYR A 51 -3.29 -14.07 18.67
N HIS A 52 -2.36 -14.94 19.02
CA HIS A 52 -1.11 -15.09 18.27
C HIS A 52 -1.38 -15.53 16.81
N GLN A 53 -2.27 -16.50 16.60
CA GLN A 53 -2.64 -16.94 15.25
C GLN A 53 -3.31 -15.82 14.44
N GLN A 54 -4.17 -15.02 15.07
CA GLN A 54 -4.78 -13.85 14.44
C GLN A 54 -3.73 -12.77 14.09
N ASP A 55 -2.76 -12.51 14.97
CA ASP A 55 -1.69 -11.54 14.71
C ASP A 55 -0.82 -11.98 13.53
N VAL A 56 -0.51 -13.28 13.42
CA VAL A 56 0.24 -13.84 12.29
C VAL A 56 -0.52 -13.63 10.96
N GLN A 57 -1.84 -13.81 10.95
CA GLN A 57 -2.65 -13.55 9.75
C GLN A 57 -2.63 -12.06 9.38
N LEU A 58 -2.77 -11.17 10.36
CA LEU A 58 -2.70 -9.73 10.14
C LEU A 58 -1.31 -9.30 9.65
N GLU A 59 -0.23 -9.88 10.18
CA GLU A 59 1.14 -9.61 9.74
C GLU A 59 1.38 -10.05 8.29
N GLN A 60 0.87 -11.22 7.90
CA GLN A 60 0.95 -11.68 6.51
C GLN A 60 0.22 -10.74 5.55
N GLU A 61 -0.97 -10.29 5.93
CA GLU A 61 -1.73 -9.32 5.13
C GLU A 61 -1.03 -7.97 5.05
N LEU A 62 -0.47 -7.48 6.17
CA LEU A 62 0.28 -6.23 6.20
C LEU A 62 1.47 -6.27 5.22
N LYS A 63 2.25 -7.35 5.25
CA LYS A 63 3.36 -7.55 4.29
C LYS A 63 2.88 -7.55 2.84
N ARG A 64 1.73 -8.18 2.56
CA ARG A 64 1.15 -8.18 1.22
C ARG A 64 0.78 -6.76 0.77
N LEU A 65 0.10 -6.01 1.63
CA LEU A 65 -0.32 -4.63 1.36
C LEU A 65 0.87 -3.69 1.18
N GLU A 66 1.93 -3.84 1.99
CA GLU A 66 3.16 -3.04 1.86
C GLU A 66 3.88 -3.31 0.53
N MET A 67 3.93 -4.58 0.09
CA MET A 67 4.47 -4.92 -1.23
C MET A 67 3.65 -4.30 -2.37
N GLU A 68 2.31 -4.39 -2.27
CA GLU A 68 1.40 -3.82 -3.28
C GLU A 68 1.53 -2.30 -3.35
N TYR A 69 1.58 -1.63 -2.20
CA TYR A 69 1.82 -0.20 -2.07
C TYR A 69 3.14 0.21 -2.72
N SER A 70 4.23 -0.50 -2.39
CA SER A 70 5.56 -0.21 -2.91
C SER A 70 5.60 -0.34 -4.44
N ALA A 71 5.04 -1.41 -4.99
CA ALA A 71 4.98 -1.64 -6.43
C ALA A 71 4.15 -0.56 -7.16
N LEU A 72 2.99 -0.19 -6.60
CA LEU A 72 2.13 0.82 -7.19
C LEU A 72 2.75 2.22 -7.13
N LYS A 73 3.43 2.55 -6.02
CA LYS A 73 4.16 3.80 -5.85
C LYS A 73 5.32 3.91 -6.85
N GLU A 74 6.12 2.86 -7.00
CA GLU A 74 7.23 2.84 -7.96
C GLU A 74 6.74 3.05 -9.40
N LYS A 75 5.63 2.40 -9.78
CA LYS A 75 4.97 2.59 -11.08
C LYS A 75 4.59 4.06 -11.30
N LEU A 76 3.92 4.67 -10.34
CA LEU A 76 3.48 6.08 -10.42
C LEU A 76 4.66 7.05 -10.53
N GLU A 77 5.71 6.86 -9.73
CA GLU A 77 6.92 7.69 -9.79
C GLU A 77 7.66 7.54 -11.13
N GLY A 78 7.71 6.32 -11.68
CA GLY A 78 8.28 6.04 -13.00
C GLY A 78 7.51 6.76 -14.11
N ASP A 79 6.19 6.71 -14.07
CA ASP A 79 5.30 7.37 -15.03
C ASP A 79 5.41 8.90 -14.96
N GLU A 80 5.55 9.48 -13.77
CA GLU A 80 5.78 10.92 -13.60
C GLU A 80 7.13 11.37 -14.20
N LYS A 81 8.21 10.61 -13.98
CA LYS A 81 9.53 10.90 -14.53
C LYS A 81 9.53 10.84 -16.05
N MET A 82 8.88 9.83 -16.63
CA MET A 82 8.70 9.69 -18.08
C MET A 82 7.95 10.89 -18.67
N LYS A 83 6.85 11.31 -18.03
CA LYS A 83 6.06 12.48 -18.47
C LYS A 83 6.88 13.76 -18.43
N LYS A 84 7.61 14.03 -17.34
CA LYS A 84 8.47 15.22 -17.22
C LYS A 84 9.54 15.24 -18.32
N ASN A 85 10.22 14.12 -18.54
CA ASN A 85 11.24 14.00 -19.59
C ASN A 85 10.68 14.19 -21.01
N ALA A 86 9.47 13.68 -21.29
CA ALA A 86 8.82 13.86 -22.57
C ALA A 86 8.44 15.33 -22.81
N VAL A 87 7.92 16.01 -21.79
CA VAL A 87 7.59 17.45 -21.84
C VAL A 87 8.85 18.29 -22.07
N GLU A 88 9.94 18.03 -21.34
CA GLU A 88 11.20 18.74 -21.53
C GLU A 88 11.79 18.55 -22.94
N ARG A 89 11.72 17.33 -23.49
CA ARG A 89 12.16 17.06 -24.87
C ARG A 89 11.29 17.78 -25.90
N ALA A 90 9.97 17.78 -25.72
CA ALA A 90 9.06 18.49 -26.60
C ALA A 90 9.30 20.00 -26.57
N PHE A 91 9.60 20.57 -25.40
CA PHE A 91 9.94 21.98 -25.27
C PHE A 91 11.28 22.32 -25.95
N LYS A 92 12.31 21.47 -25.81
CA LYS A 92 13.63 21.66 -26.43
C LYS A 92 13.64 21.50 -27.95
N LEU A 93 12.67 20.81 -28.54
CA LEU A 93 12.56 20.59 -29.99
C LEU A 93 11.75 21.69 -30.71
N ASN A 94 11.05 22.55 -29.95
CA ASN A 94 10.23 23.64 -30.48
C ASN A 94 10.91 25.03 -30.35
N ILE A 95 12.22 25.06 -30.09
CA ILE A 95 13.11 26.23 -30.05
C ILE A 95 14.27 25.94 -30.99
#